data_AF-A0A3B1IGN1-F1
#
_entry.id   AF-A0A3B1IGN1-F1
#
_cell.length_a   1.000
_cell.length_b   1.000
_cell.length_c   1.000
_cell.angle_alpha   90.00
_cell.angle_beta   90.00
_cell.angle_gamma   90.00
#
_symmetry.space_group_name_H-M   'P 1'
#
loop_
_entity.id
_entity.type
_entity.pdbx_description
1 polymer ?
#
loop_
_entity_poly.entity_id
_entity_poly.type
_entity_poly.pdbx_seq_one_letter_code
_entity_poly.pdbx_strand_id
1 'polypeptide(L)'
;MANRSAVKLNSSQPDFLQFNDLACETVGGKVIFATDEWFAPALNLVKKGPPEFIASAFTEFGKWMDGWETRRKRIPGHDWCIVELGVPGVIYGFDVDTSYFTGNYAPSISIQAACLDKLPLPSLCLDGDRTGMAASESQFKAVSELHSENWEEIVAVTELKPGYADSCHNYFSVNFPRRVTHIRLNMYPDGGIARLRVYGIGQRDWSSAPSQEEVDLVALVNGGVCVGYSDAHFGHPRNMIGLGRGDNMADGWETARRLDRPKVLKVDKRGILQVPGFEWAIFRLGHLGVINRIEIDTNHFKGNFPDSCQIEACQLTPEQEQTFMSRRWSNSNGPIWRKLLPPQKLKPHYRHFYSGDSVLKCGSVTHVRVLIAPDGGVSRLRLWGQPIFSGSGNPYTASKL
;
A
#
# COMPACT_ATOMS: atom_id res chain seq x y z
N MET A 1 -5.32 -11.63 30.23
CA MET A 1 -4.10 -11.98 29.47
C MET A 1 -4.49 -12.08 28.01
N ALA A 2 -4.24 -11.01 27.24
CA ALA A 2 -4.54 -11.00 25.81
C ALA A 2 -3.46 -11.81 25.08
N ASN A 3 -3.80 -13.01 24.63
CA ASN A 3 -3.00 -13.74 23.65
C ASN A 3 -3.08 -12.98 22.32
N ARG A 4 -2.24 -11.95 22.17
CA ARG A 4 -1.85 -11.45 20.85
C ARG A 4 -0.61 -12.22 20.46
N SER A 5 -0.82 -13.27 19.68
CA SER A 5 0.22 -13.91 18.89
C SER A 5 0.91 -12.78 18.11
N ALA A 6 2.18 -12.51 18.43
CA ALA A 6 3.02 -11.76 17.52
C ALA A 6 2.89 -12.44 16.15
N VAL A 7 2.49 -11.68 15.14
CA VAL A 7 2.36 -12.17 13.77
C VAL A 7 3.77 -12.56 13.32
N LYS A 8 4.18 -13.79 13.62
CA LYS A 8 5.22 -14.48 12.87
C LYS A 8 4.71 -14.48 11.44
N LEU A 9 5.51 -13.97 10.50
CA LEU A 9 5.32 -14.20 9.07
C LEU A 9 5.13 -15.70 8.86
N ASN A 10 3.87 -16.14 8.84
CA ASN A 10 3.53 -17.51 8.49
C ASN A 10 3.93 -17.67 7.04
N SER A 11 4.67 -18.73 6.73
CA SER A 11 5.04 -19.13 5.37
C SER A 11 3.84 -19.49 4.47
N SER A 12 2.61 -19.15 4.88
CA SER A 12 1.34 -19.42 4.20
C SER A 12 0.67 -18.16 3.65
N GLN A 13 1.18 -16.96 3.95
CA GLN A 13 0.63 -15.71 3.42
C GLN A 13 1.25 -15.39 2.04
N PRO A 14 0.46 -14.91 1.06
CA PRO A 14 0.98 -14.55 -0.24
C PRO A 14 1.99 -13.39 -0.20
N ASP A 15 3.01 -13.45 -1.05
CA ASP A 15 4.05 -12.42 -1.14
C ASP A 15 3.52 -11.05 -1.57
N PHE A 16 2.42 -11.00 -2.33
CA PHE A 16 1.84 -9.72 -2.76
C PHE A 16 1.35 -8.86 -1.58
N LEU A 17 1.11 -9.47 -0.42
CA LEU A 17 0.75 -8.75 0.81
C LEU A 17 1.88 -7.86 1.32
N GLN A 18 3.05 -7.83 0.70
CA GLN A 18 4.12 -6.88 1.02
C GLN A 18 3.97 -5.51 0.30
N PHE A 19 3.11 -5.42 -0.73
CA PHE A 19 2.91 -4.20 -1.54
C PHE A 19 1.87 -3.25 -0.94
N ASN A 20 1.75 -2.01 -1.43
CA ASN A 20 0.73 -1.08 -0.94
C ASN A 20 -0.66 -1.40 -1.52
N ASP A 21 -1.71 -1.07 -0.76
CA ASP A 21 -3.10 -1.11 -1.23
C ASP A 21 -3.38 0.12 -2.11
N LEU A 22 -3.51 -0.10 -3.41
CA LEU A 22 -3.73 0.93 -4.43
C LEU A 22 -5.17 1.45 -4.47
N ALA A 23 -6.12 0.70 -3.88
CA ALA A 23 -7.54 1.06 -3.81
C ALA A 23 -7.90 1.80 -2.52
N CYS A 24 -6.98 1.92 -1.56
CA CYS A 24 -7.25 2.53 -0.26
C CYS A 24 -7.70 4.00 -0.39
N GLU A 25 -8.73 4.38 0.37
CA GLU A 25 -9.27 5.74 0.37
C GLU A 25 -8.22 6.81 0.70
N THR A 26 -7.25 6.48 1.56
CA THR A 26 -6.21 7.43 1.99
C THR A 26 -5.16 7.71 0.92
N VAL A 27 -5.14 6.91 -0.15
CA VAL A 27 -4.36 7.21 -1.37
C VAL A 27 -5.24 7.72 -2.51
N GLY A 28 -6.52 8.00 -2.25
CA GLY A 28 -7.48 8.55 -3.21
C GLY A 28 -8.40 7.52 -3.88
N GLY A 29 -8.37 6.26 -3.45
CA GLY A 29 -9.24 5.23 -4.01
C GLY A 29 -10.70 5.47 -3.65
N LYS A 30 -11.60 5.20 -4.60
CA LYS A 30 -13.02 5.51 -4.47
C LYS A 30 -13.88 4.52 -5.23
N VAL A 31 -15.08 4.26 -4.71
CA VAL A 31 -16.12 3.56 -5.46
C VAL A 31 -16.89 4.58 -6.29
N ILE A 32 -16.89 4.42 -7.61
CA ILE A 32 -17.55 5.35 -8.53
C ILE A 32 -18.92 4.85 -8.99
N PHE A 33 -19.21 3.56 -8.80
CA PHE A 33 -20.49 2.96 -9.12
C PHE A 33 -20.75 1.73 -8.25
N ALA A 34 -21.99 1.53 -7.83
CA ALA A 34 -22.47 0.30 -7.21
C ALA A 34 -23.94 0.06 -7.60
N THR A 35 -24.25 -1.17 -7.96
CA THR A 35 -25.61 -1.60 -8.37
C THR A 35 -26.65 -1.42 -7.26
N ASP A 36 -26.31 -1.83 -6.04
CA ASP A 36 -27.16 -1.78 -4.84
C ASP A 36 -26.28 -1.51 -3.61
N GLU A 37 -26.80 -0.76 -2.64
CA GLU A 37 -26.10 -0.39 -1.40
C GLU A 37 -27.09 -0.37 -0.23
N TRP A 38 -28.06 -1.28 -0.24
CA TRP A 38 -29.20 -1.19 0.67
C TRP A 38 -28.85 -1.33 2.15
N PHE A 39 -28.06 -2.34 2.53
CA PHE A 39 -27.74 -2.59 3.93
C PHE A 39 -26.47 -1.86 4.36
N ALA A 40 -25.47 -1.77 3.49
CA ALA A 40 -24.25 -1.04 3.75
C ALA A 40 -23.57 -0.55 2.46
N PRO A 41 -22.99 0.67 2.45
CA PRO A 41 -22.48 1.31 1.25
C PRO A 41 -21.15 0.74 0.78
N ALA A 42 -20.97 0.68 -0.54
CA ALA A 42 -19.79 0.14 -1.21
C ALA A 42 -18.51 0.94 -0.91
N LEU A 43 -18.64 2.22 -0.54
CA LEU A 43 -17.50 3.04 -0.10
C LEU A 43 -16.72 2.40 1.06
N ASN A 44 -17.35 1.55 1.87
CA ASN A 44 -16.69 0.85 2.97
C ASN A 44 -15.62 -0.14 2.49
N LEU A 45 -15.69 -0.61 1.23
CA LEU A 45 -14.72 -1.56 0.66
C LEU A 45 -13.28 -1.02 0.69
N VAL A 46 -13.12 0.29 0.46
CA VAL A 46 -11.82 0.95 0.29
C VAL A 46 -11.29 1.59 1.57
N LYS A 47 -12.01 1.47 2.69
CA LYS A 47 -11.61 2.06 3.97
C LYS A 47 -10.26 1.53 4.45
N LYS A 48 -9.40 2.38 5.00
CA LYS A 48 -8.05 1.96 5.46
C LYS A 48 -8.10 0.97 6.63
N GLY A 49 -8.97 1.20 7.60
CA GLY A 49 -9.05 0.41 8.82
C GLY A 49 -9.58 -1.01 8.59
N PRO A 50 -9.31 -1.94 9.52
CA PRO A 50 -10.00 -3.23 9.53
C PRO A 50 -11.52 -3.01 9.69
N PRO A 51 -12.35 -3.94 9.21
CA PRO A 51 -13.79 -3.93 9.50
C PRO A 51 -14.07 -3.88 10.99
N GLU A 52 -15.18 -3.26 11.38
CA GLU A 52 -15.69 -3.26 12.75
C GLU A 52 -17.08 -3.91 12.85
N PHE A 53 -17.35 -4.56 13.98
CA PHE A 53 -18.68 -5.09 14.30
C PHE A 53 -19.23 -4.48 15.59
N ILE A 54 -20.32 -3.74 15.47
CA ILE A 54 -21.00 -3.11 16.60
C ILE A 54 -22.34 -3.81 16.81
N ALA A 55 -22.42 -4.71 17.79
CA ALA A 55 -23.56 -5.60 18.00
C ALA A 55 -24.91 -4.87 18.17
N SER A 56 -24.91 -3.67 18.77
CA SER A 56 -26.10 -2.85 18.99
C SER A 56 -26.46 -1.90 17.85
N ALA A 57 -25.62 -1.72 16.83
CA ALA A 57 -25.84 -0.75 15.77
C ALA A 57 -26.81 -1.29 14.69
N PHE A 58 -27.79 -0.47 14.33
CA PHE A 58 -28.77 -0.70 13.27
C PHE A 58 -29.01 0.61 12.52
N THR A 59 -29.32 0.49 11.23
CA THR A 59 -29.81 1.58 10.38
C THR A 59 -31.32 1.39 10.17
N GLU A 60 -31.99 2.34 9.51
CA GLU A 60 -33.39 2.13 9.10
C GLU A 60 -33.56 1.00 8.06
N PHE A 61 -32.46 0.58 7.42
CA PHE A 61 -32.44 -0.45 6.39
C PHE A 61 -32.03 -1.83 6.91
N GLY A 62 -31.57 -1.96 8.16
CA GLY A 62 -31.24 -3.23 8.77
C GLY A 62 -30.08 -3.16 9.77
N LYS A 63 -29.35 -4.27 9.90
CA LYS A 63 -28.15 -4.33 10.74
C LYS A 63 -27.08 -3.41 10.14
N TRP A 64 -26.47 -2.56 10.96
CA TRP A 64 -25.31 -1.79 10.51
C TRP A 64 -24.12 -2.74 10.32
N MET A 65 -23.49 -2.67 9.15
CA MET A 65 -22.33 -3.47 8.77
C MET A 65 -21.22 -2.56 8.23
N ASP A 66 -19.99 -2.79 8.65
CA ASP A 66 -18.81 -2.08 8.13
C ASP A 66 -18.27 -2.77 6.85
N GLY A 67 -19.05 -2.68 5.78
CA GLY A 67 -18.77 -3.29 4.49
C GLY A 67 -19.72 -2.81 3.41
N TRP A 68 -19.68 -3.44 2.25
CA TRP A 68 -20.71 -3.36 1.22
C TRP A 68 -21.69 -4.51 1.41
N GLU A 69 -22.99 -4.23 1.49
CA GLU A 69 -24.01 -5.29 1.56
C GLU A 69 -25.26 -4.90 0.78
N THR A 70 -25.68 -5.79 -0.12
CA THR A 70 -26.82 -5.57 -1.03
C THR A 70 -28.08 -6.28 -0.58
N ARG A 71 -29.23 -5.85 -1.13
CA ARG A 71 -30.49 -6.59 -1.01
C ARG A 71 -30.35 -7.99 -1.56
N ARG A 72 -31.00 -8.94 -0.88
CA ARG A 72 -31.23 -10.29 -1.42
C ARG A 72 -31.86 -10.23 -2.81
N LYS A 73 -31.14 -10.71 -3.81
CA LYS A 73 -31.56 -10.66 -5.20
C LYS A 73 -32.56 -11.77 -5.46
N ARG A 74 -33.69 -11.40 -6.07
CA ARG A 74 -34.78 -12.31 -6.47
C ARG A 74 -35.11 -12.19 -7.96
N ILE A 75 -34.18 -11.61 -8.71
CA ILE A 75 -34.27 -11.34 -10.14
C ILE A 75 -32.98 -11.85 -10.82
N PRO A 76 -32.98 -12.08 -12.13
CA PRO A 76 -31.76 -12.47 -12.84
C PRO A 76 -30.63 -11.44 -12.71
N GLY A 77 -29.39 -11.91 -12.71
CA GLY A 77 -28.18 -11.08 -12.66
C GLY A 77 -27.45 -11.17 -11.32
N HIS A 78 -26.51 -10.26 -11.12
CA HIS A 78 -25.64 -10.20 -9.96
C HIS A 78 -25.29 -8.75 -9.61
N ASP A 79 -24.88 -8.49 -8.37
CA ASP A 79 -24.47 -7.15 -7.95
C ASP A 79 -22.98 -6.91 -8.27
N TRP A 80 -22.65 -5.68 -8.61
CA TRP A 80 -21.28 -5.28 -8.91
C TRP A 80 -21.05 -3.81 -8.56
N CYS A 81 -19.77 -3.46 -8.40
CA CYS A 81 -19.30 -2.09 -8.21
C CYS A 81 -18.05 -1.82 -9.05
N ILE A 82 -17.74 -0.54 -9.29
CA ILE A 82 -16.48 -0.09 -9.89
C ILE A 82 -15.71 0.74 -8.88
N VAL A 83 -14.45 0.37 -8.69
CA VAL A 83 -13.47 1.06 -7.87
C VAL A 83 -12.46 1.75 -8.79
N GLU A 84 -12.32 3.07 -8.66
CA GLU A 84 -11.20 3.81 -9.21
C GLU A 84 -10.04 3.74 -8.20
N LEU A 85 -8.88 3.26 -8.66
CA LEU A 85 -7.69 3.18 -7.83
C LEU A 85 -7.17 4.57 -7.52
N GLY A 86 -6.82 4.83 -6.26
CA GLY A 86 -6.18 6.09 -5.88
C GLY A 86 -4.78 6.22 -6.47
N VAL A 87 -4.14 5.07 -6.72
CA VAL A 87 -2.83 5.00 -7.35
C VAL A 87 -2.88 3.99 -8.49
N PRO A 88 -2.94 4.45 -9.74
CA PRO A 88 -2.82 3.57 -10.88
C PRO A 88 -1.50 2.81 -10.86
N GLY A 89 -1.52 1.52 -11.21
CA GLY A 89 -0.36 0.68 -11.03
C GLY A 89 -0.51 -0.73 -11.58
N VAL A 90 0.52 -1.55 -11.35
CA VAL A 90 0.53 -2.97 -11.67
C VAL A 90 0.05 -3.73 -10.45
N ILE A 91 -0.92 -4.62 -10.64
CA ILE A 91 -1.56 -5.39 -9.56
C ILE A 91 -0.90 -6.76 -9.45
N TYR A 92 -0.63 -7.16 -8.21
CA TYR A 92 -0.02 -8.45 -7.88
C TYR A 92 -0.98 -9.36 -7.10
N GLY A 93 -1.99 -8.79 -6.44
CA GLY A 93 -3.05 -9.60 -5.84
C GLY A 93 -4.14 -8.80 -5.15
N PHE A 94 -5.15 -9.54 -4.71
CA PHE A 94 -6.32 -9.02 -4.01
C PHE A 94 -6.50 -9.71 -2.66
N ASP A 95 -7.08 -8.99 -1.71
CA ASP A 95 -7.72 -9.57 -0.53
C ASP A 95 -9.18 -9.11 -0.51
N VAL A 96 -10.10 -10.08 -0.64
CA VAL A 96 -11.53 -9.88 -0.50
C VAL A 96 -11.92 -10.35 0.90
N ASP A 97 -12.06 -9.40 1.80
CA ASP A 97 -12.32 -9.65 3.22
C ASP A 97 -13.83 -9.72 3.45
N THR A 98 -14.33 -10.86 3.95
CA THR A 98 -15.73 -11.08 4.29
C THR A 98 -16.02 -10.91 5.79
N SER A 99 -15.11 -10.33 6.57
CA SER A 99 -15.22 -10.19 8.04
C SER A 99 -16.61 -9.76 8.49
N TYR A 100 -17.14 -10.52 9.46
CA TYR A 100 -18.46 -10.34 10.07
C TYR A 100 -19.68 -10.70 9.20
N PHE A 101 -19.49 -10.96 7.90
CA PHE A 101 -20.51 -11.57 7.06
C PHE A 101 -20.42 -13.10 7.15
N THR A 102 -20.95 -13.68 8.23
CA THR A 102 -20.76 -15.12 8.52
C THR A 102 -21.75 -16.04 7.80
N GLY A 103 -22.94 -15.52 7.46
CA GLY A 103 -23.97 -16.27 6.72
C GLY A 103 -24.59 -15.49 5.55
N ASN A 104 -24.24 -14.22 5.40
CA ASN A 104 -24.71 -13.29 4.37
C ASN A 104 -23.55 -12.72 3.53
N TYR A 105 -22.39 -13.37 3.53
CA TYR A 105 -21.29 -12.99 2.63
C TYR A 105 -21.65 -13.29 1.18
N ALA A 106 -20.98 -12.61 0.26
CA ALA A 106 -21.00 -12.92 -1.16
C ALA A 106 -20.57 -14.38 -1.42
N PRO A 107 -21.42 -15.27 -1.97
CA PRO A 107 -21.05 -16.66 -2.20
C PRO A 107 -19.84 -16.82 -3.13
N SER A 108 -19.78 -16.04 -4.20
CA SER A 108 -18.66 -16.00 -5.12
C SER A 108 -18.46 -14.61 -5.72
N ILE A 109 -17.24 -14.35 -6.21
CA ILE A 109 -16.88 -13.09 -6.86
C ILE A 109 -16.09 -13.34 -8.15
N SER A 110 -16.03 -12.33 -9.01
CA SER A 110 -15.01 -12.20 -10.05
C SER A 110 -14.50 -10.76 -10.08
N ILE A 111 -13.30 -10.56 -10.62
CA ILE A 111 -12.67 -9.24 -10.71
C ILE A 111 -12.21 -8.99 -12.14
N GLN A 112 -12.61 -7.83 -12.67
CA GLN A 112 -12.16 -7.33 -13.97
C GLN A 112 -11.37 -6.03 -13.79
N ALA A 113 -10.47 -5.73 -14.74
CA ALA A 113 -9.60 -4.55 -14.66
C ALA A 113 -9.48 -3.80 -15.99
N ALA A 114 -9.30 -2.48 -15.90
CA ALA A 114 -9.05 -1.62 -17.04
C ALA A 114 -8.12 -0.44 -16.74
N CYS A 115 -7.54 0.10 -17.81
CA CYS A 115 -6.78 1.34 -17.82
C CYS A 115 -7.56 2.40 -18.61
N LEU A 116 -8.12 3.41 -17.95
CA LEU A 116 -9.04 4.37 -18.56
C LEU A 116 -8.46 5.78 -18.75
N ASP A 117 -7.13 5.94 -18.79
CA ASP A 117 -6.46 7.26 -18.86
C ASP A 117 -6.83 8.13 -20.10
N LYS A 118 -7.48 7.57 -21.12
CA LYS A 118 -7.61 8.18 -22.46
C LYS A 118 -9.04 8.39 -22.96
N LEU A 119 -10.00 8.56 -22.07
CA LEU A 119 -11.39 8.86 -22.46
C LEU A 119 -11.95 9.98 -21.60
N PRO A 120 -12.90 10.79 -22.09
CA PRO A 120 -13.78 11.50 -21.18
C PRO A 120 -14.52 10.43 -20.37
N LEU A 121 -14.23 10.35 -19.08
CA LEU A 121 -14.97 9.48 -18.18
C LEU A 121 -16.32 10.14 -17.88
N PRO A 122 -17.44 9.39 -17.94
CA PRO A 122 -18.69 9.89 -17.41
C PRO A 122 -18.49 10.30 -15.95
N SER A 123 -19.09 11.42 -15.54
CA SER A 123 -19.04 11.87 -14.15
C SER A 123 -19.85 10.92 -13.28
N LEU A 124 -19.21 9.86 -12.81
CA LEU A 124 -19.75 8.87 -11.89
C LEU A 124 -19.32 9.26 -10.48
N CYS A 125 -20.08 10.13 -9.82
CA CYS A 125 -19.87 10.47 -8.42
C CYS A 125 -20.95 9.83 -7.56
N LEU A 126 -20.50 9.03 -6.59
CA LEU A 126 -21.33 8.55 -5.49
C LEU A 126 -21.07 9.48 -4.30
N ASP A 127 -21.89 10.51 -4.14
CA ASP A 127 -21.76 11.45 -3.03
C ASP A 127 -22.54 10.97 -1.80
N GLY A 128 -21.91 11.09 -0.62
CA GLY A 128 -22.54 10.84 0.68
C GLY A 128 -22.69 9.37 1.06
N ASP A 129 -23.42 9.16 2.16
CA ASP A 129 -23.83 7.83 2.58
C ASP A 129 -24.99 7.34 1.71
N ARG A 130 -24.79 6.21 1.03
CA ARG A 130 -25.75 5.61 0.11
C ARG A 130 -26.48 4.39 0.68
N THR A 131 -26.41 4.20 2.00
CA THR A 131 -27.21 3.17 2.68
C THR A 131 -28.68 3.30 2.28
N GLY A 132 -29.29 2.18 1.87
CA GLY A 132 -30.69 2.13 1.42
C GLY A 132 -30.90 2.46 -0.06
N MET A 133 -29.84 2.77 -0.82
CA MET A 133 -29.96 3.17 -2.23
C MET A 133 -29.66 2.01 -3.18
N ALA A 134 -30.13 2.15 -4.43
CA ALA A 134 -29.64 1.42 -5.58
C ALA A 134 -29.28 2.38 -6.71
N ALA A 135 -28.53 1.89 -7.69
CA ALA A 135 -28.25 2.66 -8.89
C ALA A 135 -29.55 3.03 -9.61
N SER A 136 -29.68 4.31 -9.95
CA SER A 136 -30.76 4.82 -10.79
C SER A 136 -30.52 4.49 -12.26
N GLU A 137 -31.57 4.57 -13.09
CA GLU A 137 -31.46 4.35 -14.54
C GLU A 137 -30.43 5.29 -15.20
N SER A 138 -30.31 6.54 -14.74
CA SER A 138 -29.32 7.48 -15.23
C SER A 138 -27.89 7.06 -14.88
N GLN A 139 -27.67 6.51 -13.67
CA GLN A 139 -26.38 5.94 -13.27
C GLN A 139 -26.03 4.69 -14.09
N PHE A 140 -27.00 3.81 -14.33
CA PHE A 140 -26.80 2.65 -15.22
C PHE A 140 -26.46 3.07 -16.65
N LYS A 141 -27.13 4.10 -17.17
CA LYS A 141 -26.82 4.66 -18.50
C LYS A 141 -25.40 5.23 -18.53
N ALA A 142 -25.03 6.03 -17.54
CA ALA A 142 -23.69 6.63 -17.47
C ALA A 142 -22.59 5.57 -17.35
N VAL A 143 -22.74 4.57 -16.48
CA VAL A 143 -21.71 3.53 -16.31
C VAL A 143 -21.59 2.59 -17.52
N SER A 144 -22.65 2.45 -18.32
CA SER A 144 -22.62 1.63 -19.54
C SER A 144 -21.63 2.15 -20.59
N GLU A 145 -21.33 3.45 -20.58
CA GLU A 145 -20.33 4.07 -21.47
C GLU A 145 -18.90 3.56 -21.19
N LEU A 146 -18.65 2.99 -20.01
CA LEU A 146 -17.36 2.40 -19.65
C LEU A 146 -17.14 1.00 -20.26
N HIS A 147 -18.20 0.37 -20.78
CA HIS A 147 -18.17 -1.00 -21.28
C HIS A 147 -17.48 -1.99 -20.32
N SER A 148 -17.74 -1.82 -19.02
CA SER A 148 -17.04 -2.55 -17.95
C SER A 148 -17.27 -4.05 -17.97
N GLU A 149 -18.32 -4.51 -18.63
CA GLU A 149 -18.60 -5.92 -18.88
C GLU A 149 -17.57 -6.58 -19.80
N ASN A 150 -16.89 -5.78 -20.64
CA ASN A 150 -15.85 -6.24 -21.57
C ASN A 150 -14.43 -6.03 -21.02
N TRP A 151 -14.30 -5.53 -19.79
CA TRP A 151 -12.99 -5.43 -19.15
C TRP A 151 -12.40 -6.80 -18.91
N GLU A 152 -11.07 -6.88 -18.92
CA GLU A 152 -10.39 -8.16 -18.82
C GLU A 152 -10.59 -8.76 -17.43
N GLU A 153 -11.04 -10.01 -17.39
CA GLU A 153 -11.15 -10.77 -16.17
C GLU A 153 -9.76 -11.18 -15.67
N ILE A 154 -9.42 -10.74 -14.47
CA ILE A 154 -8.14 -11.02 -13.83
C ILE A 154 -8.27 -11.94 -12.61
N VAL A 155 -9.51 -12.10 -12.12
CA VAL A 155 -9.89 -13.17 -11.18
C VAL A 155 -11.19 -13.77 -11.69
N ALA A 156 -11.14 -15.05 -12.07
CA ALA A 156 -12.31 -15.81 -12.50
C ALA A 156 -13.31 -16.00 -11.36
N VAL A 157 -14.56 -16.34 -11.70
CA VAL A 157 -15.61 -16.63 -10.72
C VAL A 157 -15.11 -17.65 -9.71
N THR A 158 -14.95 -17.22 -8.45
CA THR A 158 -14.39 -18.04 -7.37
C THR A 158 -15.23 -17.90 -6.12
N GLU A 159 -15.46 -19.03 -5.44
CA GLU A 159 -16.17 -19.07 -4.15
C GLU A 159 -15.39 -18.36 -3.04
N LEU A 160 -16.10 -17.61 -2.21
CA LEU A 160 -15.55 -17.00 -1.01
C LEU A 160 -15.80 -17.84 0.23
N LYS A 161 -14.98 -17.61 1.25
CA LYS A 161 -15.17 -18.15 2.59
C LYS A 161 -15.98 -17.20 3.47
N PRO A 162 -16.70 -17.75 4.46
CA PRO A 162 -17.48 -16.95 5.41
C PRO A 162 -16.62 -16.05 6.30
N GLY A 163 -17.23 -14.99 6.81
CA GLY A 163 -16.60 -13.94 7.60
C GLY A 163 -16.16 -14.26 9.02
N TYR A 164 -15.74 -15.50 9.32
CA TYR A 164 -15.15 -15.83 10.63
C TYR A 164 -13.67 -15.42 10.67
N ALA A 165 -13.14 -15.17 11.87
CA ALA A 165 -11.81 -14.59 12.06
C ALA A 165 -10.65 -15.41 11.44
N ASP A 166 -10.84 -16.70 11.20
CA ASP A 166 -9.85 -17.62 10.62
C ASP A 166 -10.03 -17.84 9.11
N SER A 167 -11.10 -17.32 8.52
CA SER A 167 -11.52 -17.63 7.14
C SER A 167 -11.97 -16.42 6.33
N CYS A 168 -12.12 -15.24 6.95
CA CYS A 168 -12.64 -14.04 6.31
C CYS A 168 -11.77 -13.49 5.17
N HIS A 169 -10.45 -13.71 5.21
CA HIS A 169 -9.55 -13.24 4.16
C HIS A 169 -9.49 -14.21 2.97
N ASN A 170 -9.83 -13.71 1.78
CA ASN A 170 -9.80 -14.46 0.54
C ASN A 170 -8.75 -13.84 -0.40
N TYR A 171 -7.61 -14.52 -0.52
CA TYR A 171 -6.45 -14.01 -1.25
C TYR A 171 -6.39 -14.52 -2.69
N PHE A 172 -6.19 -13.61 -3.64
CA PHE A 172 -6.07 -13.93 -5.06
C PHE A 172 -4.78 -13.34 -5.64
N SER A 173 -3.79 -14.20 -5.94
CA SER A 173 -2.60 -13.79 -6.69
C SER A 173 -2.94 -13.60 -8.16
N VAL A 174 -2.47 -12.53 -8.78
CA VAL A 174 -2.69 -12.27 -10.21
C VAL A 174 -1.37 -12.00 -10.94
N ASN A 175 -1.31 -12.42 -12.19
CA ASN A 175 -0.23 -12.03 -13.10
C ASN A 175 -0.81 -11.14 -14.20
N PHE A 176 -0.82 -9.83 -13.94
CA PHE A 176 -1.36 -8.84 -14.87
C PHE A 176 -0.34 -7.70 -15.03
N PRO A 177 0.68 -7.85 -15.90
CA PRO A 177 1.81 -6.91 -16.03
C PRO A 177 1.45 -5.63 -16.81
N ARG A 178 0.19 -5.17 -16.70
CA ARG A 178 -0.32 -3.95 -17.31
C ARG A 178 -0.77 -2.98 -16.23
N ARG A 179 -0.68 -1.69 -16.55
CA ARG A 179 -1.20 -0.62 -15.70
C ARG A 179 -2.72 -0.76 -15.58
N VAL A 180 -3.22 -0.63 -14.37
CA VAL A 180 -4.64 -0.63 -14.03
C VAL A 180 -4.99 0.69 -13.35
N THR A 181 -6.17 1.20 -13.66
CA THR A 181 -6.77 2.41 -13.05
C THR A 181 -8.09 2.12 -12.38
N HIS A 182 -8.82 1.12 -12.88
CA HIS A 182 -10.17 0.79 -12.43
C HIS A 182 -10.32 -0.71 -12.30
N ILE A 183 -11.09 -1.09 -11.29
CA ILE A 183 -11.47 -2.46 -10.98
C ILE A 183 -12.99 -2.56 -10.98
N ARG A 184 -13.53 -3.59 -11.62
CA ARG A 184 -14.92 -4.01 -11.44
C ARG A 184 -14.94 -5.26 -10.58
N LEU A 185 -15.59 -5.17 -9.42
CA LEU A 185 -15.85 -6.29 -8.53
C LEU A 185 -17.28 -6.77 -8.77
N ASN A 186 -17.43 -8.04 -9.15
CA ASN A 186 -18.71 -8.70 -9.30
C ASN A 186 -18.96 -9.61 -8.09
N MET A 187 -20.17 -9.58 -7.54
CA MET A 187 -20.65 -10.39 -6.42
C MET A 187 -21.87 -11.21 -6.85
N TYR A 188 -21.77 -12.54 -6.76
CA TYR A 188 -22.77 -13.45 -7.32
C TYR A 188 -23.56 -14.21 -6.24
N PRO A 189 -24.91 -14.14 -6.26
CA PRO A 189 -25.74 -13.13 -6.93
C PRO A 189 -25.82 -11.80 -6.15
N ASP A 190 -25.61 -11.85 -4.84
CA ASP A 190 -25.69 -10.77 -3.87
C ASP A 190 -24.98 -11.18 -2.56
N GLY A 191 -24.95 -10.31 -1.56
CA GLY A 191 -24.37 -10.60 -0.25
C GLY A 191 -23.58 -9.43 0.31
N GLY A 192 -22.59 -9.74 1.15
CA GLY A 192 -21.73 -8.76 1.80
C GLY A 192 -20.23 -9.03 1.68
N ILE A 193 -19.46 -7.95 1.56
CA ILE A 193 -18.00 -7.91 1.53
C ILE A 193 -17.53 -6.74 2.40
N ALA A 194 -16.62 -6.99 3.34
CA ALA A 194 -16.17 -6.00 4.31
C ALA A 194 -15.09 -5.06 3.75
N ARG A 195 -14.08 -5.60 3.06
CA ARG A 195 -13.02 -4.81 2.39
C ARG A 195 -12.62 -5.43 1.06
N LEU A 196 -12.14 -4.57 0.17
CA LEU A 196 -11.38 -4.94 -1.01
C LEU A 196 -10.00 -4.29 -0.92
N ARG A 197 -8.94 -5.10 -0.81
CA ARG A 197 -7.56 -4.62 -0.93
C ARG A 197 -7.02 -4.96 -2.30
N VAL A 198 -6.37 -3.99 -2.94
CA VAL A 198 -5.75 -4.15 -4.26
C VAL A 198 -4.25 -3.92 -4.13
N TYR A 199 -3.50 -5.00 -3.94
CA TYR A 199 -2.07 -4.93 -3.68
C TYR A 199 -1.26 -4.78 -4.96
N GLY A 200 -0.45 -3.73 -5.03
CA GLY A 200 0.38 -3.50 -6.20
C GLY A 200 1.42 -2.41 -6.06
N ILE A 201 2.07 -2.12 -7.19
CA ILE A 201 3.11 -1.09 -7.30
C ILE A 201 2.56 0.03 -8.19
N GLY A 202 2.59 1.27 -7.67
CA GLY A 202 2.18 2.43 -8.43
C GLY A 202 2.99 2.59 -9.72
N GLN A 203 2.33 3.00 -10.79
CA GLN A 203 2.96 3.26 -12.08
C GLN A 203 2.58 4.66 -12.54
N ARG A 204 3.38 5.64 -12.11
CA ARG A 204 3.27 7.02 -12.56
C ARG A 204 3.64 7.13 -14.03
N ASP A 205 2.86 7.89 -14.79
CA ASP A 205 3.30 8.35 -16.10
C ASP A 205 4.35 9.46 -15.92
N TRP A 206 5.59 9.12 -16.21
CA TRP A 206 6.72 10.04 -16.10
C TRP A 206 6.91 10.90 -17.36
N SER A 207 6.22 10.61 -18.46
CA SER A 207 6.33 11.38 -19.71
C SER A 207 5.76 12.79 -19.62
N SER A 208 4.82 12.99 -18.70
CA SER A 208 4.18 14.27 -18.39
C SER A 208 4.82 15.00 -17.20
N ALA A 209 5.82 14.41 -16.54
CA ALA A 209 6.49 15.03 -15.40
C ALA A 209 7.44 16.15 -15.88
N PRO A 210 7.37 17.37 -15.33
CA PRO A 210 8.30 18.45 -15.69
C PRO A 210 9.74 18.04 -15.35
N SER A 211 10.67 18.21 -16.28
CA SER A 211 12.07 17.79 -16.14
C SER A 211 12.85 18.49 -15.02
N GLN A 212 12.30 19.56 -14.45
CA GLN A 212 12.91 20.34 -13.37
C GLN A 212 12.15 20.27 -12.04
N GLU A 213 11.01 19.58 -11.98
CA GLU A 213 10.25 19.48 -10.74
C GLU A 213 10.93 18.50 -9.78
N GLU A 214 11.16 18.95 -8.55
CA GLU A 214 11.61 18.08 -7.49
C GLU A 214 10.42 17.27 -6.97
N VAL A 215 10.53 15.95 -7.02
CA VAL A 215 9.47 15.02 -6.61
C VAL A 215 9.97 14.09 -5.50
N ASP A 216 9.06 13.57 -4.69
CA ASP A 216 9.39 12.51 -3.74
C ASP A 216 9.60 11.18 -4.50
N LEU A 217 10.86 10.85 -4.81
CA LEU A 217 11.23 9.70 -5.64
C LEU A 217 10.86 8.35 -5.00
N VAL A 218 10.65 8.29 -3.68
CA VAL A 218 10.31 7.05 -2.97
C VAL A 218 8.82 6.93 -2.65
N ALA A 219 8.02 7.97 -2.91
CA ALA A 219 6.59 7.93 -2.64
C ALA A 219 5.90 6.78 -3.40
N LEU A 220 4.96 6.09 -2.75
CA LEU A 220 4.22 5.01 -3.39
C LEU A 220 3.46 5.48 -4.64
N VAL A 221 2.95 6.73 -4.63
CA VAL A 221 2.23 7.32 -5.77
C VAL A 221 3.11 7.56 -6.98
N ASN A 222 4.43 7.64 -6.76
CA ASN A 222 5.43 7.77 -7.80
C ASN A 222 5.99 6.41 -8.23
N GLY A 223 5.55 5.31 -7.62
CA GLY A 223 6.02 3.95 -7.88
C GLY A 223 7.15 3.46 -6.98
N GLY A 224 7.43 4.18 -5.89
CA GLY A 224 8.32 3.68 -4.85
C GLY A 224 7.74 2.43 -4.19
N VAL A 225 8.61 1.49 -3.80
CA VAL A 225 8.18 0.21 -3.23
C VAL A 225 9.20 -0.32 -2.24
N CYS A 226 8.72 -0.91 -1.15
CA CYS A 226 9.55 -1.64 -0.20
C CYS A 226 9.92 -3.02 -0.78
N VAL A 227 11.22 -3.31 -0.91
CA VAL A 227 11.74 -4.54 -1.53
C VAL A 227 12.51 -5.43 -0.56
N GLY A 228 12.65 -4.99 0.70
CA GLY A 228 13.21 -5.80 1.78
C GLY A 228 13.27 -5.06 3.10
N TYR A 229 13.31 -5.79 4.21
CA TYR A 229 13.46 -5.25 5.55
C TYR A 229 13.99 -6.31 6.53
N SER A 230 14.49 -5.88 7.69
CA SER A 230 14.99 -6.77 8.74
C SER A 230 13.87 -7.33 9.63
N ASP A 231 12.97 -6.47 10.09
CA ASP A 231 11.90 -6.78 11.03
C ASP A 231 10.70 -5.86 10.76
N ALA A 232 9.50 -6.33 11.07
CA ALA A 232 8.26 -5.55 10.97
C ALA A 232 7.30 -5.97 12.09
N HIS A 233 7.72 -5.77 13.33
CA HIS A 233 6.96 -6.19 14.52
C HIS A 233 5.58 -5.52 14.62
N PHE A 234 5.51 -4.20 14.39
CA PHE A 234 4.26 -3.47 14.23
C PHE A 234 4.30 -2.56 13.00
N GLY A 235 3.16 -2.42 12.34
CA GLY A 235 3.09 -1.73 11.05
C GLY A 235 3.94 -2.44 9.99
N HIS A 236 4.33 -1.72 8.94
CA HIS A 236 5.11 -2.28 7.85
C HIS A 236 5.96 -1.19 7.17
N PRO A 237 7.20 -1.47 6.72
CA PRO A 237 8.05 -0.48 6.03
C PRO A 237 7.38 0.21 4.83
N ARG A 238 6.51 -0.49 4.09
CA ARG A 238 5.69 0.09 2.99
C ARG A 238 4.85 1.31 3.42
N ASN A 239 4.54 1.44 4.71
CA ASN A 239 3.75 2.58 5.23
C ASN A 239 4.59 3.87 5.27
N MET A 240 5.92 3.75 5.37
CA MET A 240 6.82 4.91 5.41
C MET A 240 6.73 5.76 4.14
N ILE A 241 6.37 5.15 3.02
CA ILE A 241 6.23 5.80 1.71
C ILE A 241 4.77 6.17 1.38
N GLY A 242 3.86 6.01 2.36
CA GLY A 242 2.46 6.44 2.36
C GLY A 242 2.27 7.90 1.98
N LEU A 243 1.06 8.33 1.61
CA LEU A 243 0.75 9.76 1.49
C LEU A 243 0.68 10.45 2.87
N GLY A 244 0.77 11.78 2.87
CA GLY A 244 0.58 12.60 4.06
C GLY A 244 1.52 12.27 5.22
N ARG A 245 1.03 12.43 6.45
CA ARG A 245 1.69 11.97 7.69
C ARG A 245 0.98 10.72 8.20
N GLY A 246 1.65 9.92 9.04
CA GLY A 246 1.01 8.77 9.66
C GLY A 246 -0.15 9.18 10.57
N ASP A 247 -1.27 8.47 10.52
CA ASP A 247 -2.44 8.74 11.39
C ASP A 247 -2.22 8.29 12.84
N ASN A 248 -1.39 7.26 13.01
CA ASN A 248 -1.02 6.64 14.28
C ASN A 248 0.26 5.79 14.09
N MET A 249 0.69 5.06 15.13
CA MET A 249 1.91 4.22 15.07
C MET A 249 1.76 3.01 14.14
N ALA A 250 0.56 2.42 14.01
CA ALA A 250 0.32 1.28 13.11
C ALA A 250 0.44 1.67 11.63
N ASP A 251 0.25 2.96 11.34
CA ASP A 251 0.49 3.56 10.04
C ASP A 251 1.96 3.96 9.81
N GLY A 252 2.89 3.41 10.59
CA GLY A 252 4.34 3.54 10.37
C GLY A 252 4.99 2.17 10.20
N TRP A 253 6.29 2.13 10.47
CA TRP A 253 7.09 0.93 10.63
C TRP A 253 7.71 0.93 12.01
N GLU A 254 7.51 -0.12 12.79
CA GLU A 254 8.12 -0.31 14.11
C GLU A 254 8.72 -1.71 14.23
N THR A 255 9.96 -1.76 14.72
CA THR A 255 10.67 -3.01 14.95
C THR A 255 10.63 -3.47 16.39
N ALA A 256 10.84 -4.76 16.60
CA ALA A 256 11.02 -5.34 17.91
C ALA A 256 12.27 -4.75 18.59
N ARG A 257 12.24 -4.64 19.91
CA ARG A 257 13.42 -4.28 20.69
C ARG A 257 14.51 -5.32 20.47
N ARG A 258 15.69 -4.87 20.10
CA ARG A 258 16.83 -5.76 19.92
C ARG A 258 17.29 -6.34 21.25
N LEU A 259 17.57 -7.64 21.25
CA LEU A 259 18.00 -8.37 22.44
C LEU A 259 19.51 -8.28 22.68
N ASP A 260 20.29 -7.85 21.69
CA ASP A 260 21.75 -7.70 21.75
C ASP A 260 22.21 -6.32 22.28
N ARG A 261 21.29 -5.54 22.84
CA ARG A 261 21.60 -4.21 23.41
C ARG A 261 22.58 -4.33 24.59
N PRO A 262 23.61 -3.46 24.66
CA PRO A 262 24.51 -3.44 25.81
C PRO A 262 23.78 -3.10 27.11
N LYS A 263 24.19 -3.73 28.22
CA LYS A 263 23.65 -3.44 29.57
C LYS A 263 23.89 -1.99 30.01
N VAL A 264 24.97 -1.39 29.53
CA VAL A 264 25.33 0.01 29.79
C VAL A 264 25.47 0.71 28.46
N LEU A 265 24.61 1.68 28.22
CA LEU A 265 24.61 2.46 27.00
C LEU A 265 25.69 3.53 27.03
N LYS A 266 26.36 3.73 25.90
CA LYS A 266 27.35 4.79 25.69
C LYS A 266 26.92 5.65 24.51
N VAL A 267 27.27 6.93 24.53
CA VAL A 267 27.02 7.87 23.44
C VAL A 267 28.33 8.43 22.90
N ASP A 268 28.36 8.81 21.63
CA ASP A 268 29.46 9.59 21.07
C ASP A 268 29.36 11.07 21.46
N LYS A 269 30.32 11.88 21.01
CA LYS A 269 30.35 13.34 21.21
C LYS A 269 29.15 14.10 20.64
N ARG A 270 28.35 13.47 19.77
CA ARG A 270 27.12 14.03 19.18
C ARG A 270 25.86 13.52 19.91
N GLY A 271 26.02 12.72 20.95
CA GLY A 271 24.94 12.13 21.71
C GLY A 271 24.30 10.91 21.05
N ILE A 272 24.89 10.34 20.00
CA ILE A 272 24.36 9.16 19.29
C ILE A 272 24.75 7.89 20.03
N LEU A 273 23.79 7.00 20.32
CA LEU A 273 24.06 5.75 21.00
C LEU A 273 25.00 4.85 20.19
N GLN A 274 25.97 4.27 20.90
CA GLN A 274 26.92 3.30 20.36
C GLN A 274 26.40 1.89 20.67
N VAL A 275 25.73 1.29 19.69
CA VAL A 275 25.06 -0.01 19.79
C VAL A 275 25.50 -0.92 18.64
N PRO A 276 25.50 -2.25 18.83
CA PRO A 276 25.76 -3.19 17.74
C PRO A 276 24.56 -3.26 16.80
N GLY A 277 24.84 -3.28 15.50
CA GLY A 277 23.85 -3.53 14.45
C GLY A 277 22.80 -2.42 14.26
N PHE A 278 21.89 -2.70 13.33
CA PHE A 278 20.82 -1.82 12.89
C PHE A 278 19.61 -2.66 12.49
N GLU A 279 18.42 -2.09 12.61
CA GLU A 279 17.28 -2.51 11.80
C GLU A 279 17.26 -1.74 10.49
N TRP A 280 16.75 -2.36 9.42
CA TRP A 280 16.83 -1.78 8.08
C TRP A 280 15.58 -2.03 7.24
N ALA A 281 15.33 -1.11 6.31
CA ALA A 281 14.34 -1.23 5.26
C ALA A 281 14.92 -0.73 3.93
N ILE A 282 14.64 -1.43 2.83
CA ILE A 282 15.14 -1.13 1.49
C ILE A 282 13.97 -0.78 0.59
N PHE A 283 14.11 0.34 -0.10
CA PHE A 283 13.11 0.85 -1.03
C PHE A 283 13.71 1.02 -2.41
N ARG A 284 13.02 0.52 -3.43
CA ARG A 284 13.24 0.93 -4.82
C ARG A 284 12.49 2.23 -5.06
N LEU A 285 13.17 3.19 -5.69
CA LEU A 285 12.58 4.45 -6.10
C LEU A 285 11.63 4.24 -7.28
N GLY A 286 10.60 5.08 -7.39
CA GLY A 286 9.68 5.07 -8.51
C GLY A 286 10.32 5.48 -9.85
N HIS A 287 11.43 6.20 -9.77
CA HIS A 287 12.25 6.56 -10.92
C HIS A 287 13.72 6.69 -10.52
N LEU A 288 14.63 6.41 -11.46
CA LEU A 288 16.04 6.78 -11.32
C LEU A 288 16.14 8.29 -11.09
N GLY A 289 16.92 8.72 -10.10
CA GLY A 289 17.06 10.15 -9.82
C GLY A 289 18.19 10.50 -8.87
N VAL A 290 18.37 11.80 -8.67
CA VAL A 290 19.33 12.37 -7.71
C VAL A 290 18.55 12.94 -6.54
N ILE A 291 18.84 12.45 -5.33
CA ILE A 291 18.18 12.88 -4.09
C ILE A 291 18.88 14.14 -3.54
N ASN A 292 18.11 15.18 -3.27
CA ASN A 292 18.60 16.48 -2.79
C ASN A 292 18.14 16.80 -1.37
N ARG A 293 16.92 16.37 -0.99
CA ARG A 293 16.38 16.57 0.36
C ARG A 293 15.76 15.30 0.90
N ILE A 294 15.92 15.11 2.19
CA ILE A 294 15.45 13.91 2.91
C ILE A 294 14.56 14.37 4.06
N GLU A 295 13.43 13.70 4.23
CA GLU A 295 12.61 13.81 5.44
C GLU A 295 12.53 12.45 6.13
N ILE A 296 12.77 12.45 7.46
CA ILE A 296 12.44 11.34 8.35
C ILE A 296 11.45 11.85 9.39
N ASP A 297 10.23 11.31 9.38
CA ASP A 297 9.19 11.65 10.36
C ASP A 297 9.05 10.53 11.39
N THR A 298 9.19 10.86 12.67
CA THR A 298 8.92 9.95 13.79
C THR A 298 7.54 10.20 14.41
N ASN A 299 6.58 10.73 13.63
CA ASN A 299 5.20 10.98 14.06
C ASN A 299 4.62 9.79 14.84
N HIS A 300 3.85 10.08 15.88
CA HIS A 300 3.31 9.13 16.87
C HIS A 300 4.32 8.29 17.70
N PHE A 301 5.58 8.16 17.29
CA PHE A 301 6.62 7.45 18.04
C PHE A 301 7.24 8.37 19.11
N LYS A 302 6.65 8.35 20.32
CA LYS A 302 7.00 9.27 21.42
C LYS A 302 8.05 8.72 22.37
N GLY A 303 8.06 7.40 22.61
CA GLY A 303 9.01 6.73 23.50
C GLY A 303 9.77 5.57 22.85
N ASN A 304 9.34 5.18 21.65
CA ASN A 304 9.82 4.05 20.86
C ASN A 304 10.33 4.49 19.47
N PHE A 305 10.68 5.77 19.31
CA PHE A 305 11.42 6.22 18.12
C PHE A 305 12.88 5.72 18.21
N PRO A 306 13.56 5.50 17.07
CA PRO A 306 14.97 5.11 17.09
C PRO A 306 15.84 6.22 17.63
N ASP A 307 16.98 5.84 18.21
CA ASP A 307 17.95 6.82 18.70
C ASP A 307 18.56 7.64 17.56
N SER A 308 18.87 6.95 16.47
CA SER A 308 19.46 7.54 15.28
C SER A 308 19.04 6.81 14.02
N CYS A 309 19.20 7.49 12.88
CA CYS A 309 19.10 6.87 11.57
C CYS A 309 20.28 7.24 10.68
N GLN A 310 20.50 6.43 9.65
CA GLN A 310 21.34 6.77 8.51
C GLN A 310 20.70 6.21 7.24
N ILE A 311 21.07 6.76 6.08
CA ILE A 311 20.55 6.31 4.80
C ILE A 311 21.70 6.06 3.85
N GLU A 312 21.59 4.95 3.15
CA GLU A 312 22.52 4.57 2.09
C GLU A 312 21.74 4.42 0.78
N ALA A 313 22.44 4.53 -0.34
CA ALA A 313 21.84 4.44 -1.66
C ALA A 313 22.76 3.69 -2.64
N CYS A 314 22.15 3.04 -3.61
CA CYS A 314 22.85 2.35 -4.68
C CYS A 314 22.04 2.41 -5.98
N GLN A 315 22.66 1.95 -7.06
CA GLN A 315 22.03 1.78 -8.36
C GLN A 315 22.12 0.31 -8.73
N LEU A 316 20.96 -0.31 -8.94
CA LEU A 316 20.79 -1.71 -9.32
C LEU A 316 20.01 -1.82 -10.62
N THR A 317 20.30 -2.85 -11.41
CA THR A 317 19.44 -3.33 -12.50
C THR A 317 18.29 -4.19 -11.95
N PRO A 318 17.21 -4.43 -12.72
CA PRO A 318 16.14 -5.35 -12.31
C PRO A 318 16.64 -6.76 -11.95
N GLU A 319 17.61 -7.30 -12.71
CA GLU A 319 18.17 -8.64 -12.49
C GLU A 319 18.98 -8.70 -11.18
N GLN A 320 19.71 -7.63 -10.86
CA GLN A 320 20.42 -7.50 -9.60
C GLN A 320 19.45 -7.41 -8.42
N GLU A 321 18.40 -6.59 -8.52
CA GLU A 321 17.34 -6.49 -7.50
C GLU A 321 16.73 -7.87 -7.23
N GLN A 322 16.29 -8.58 -8.27
CA GLN A 322 15.69 -9.91 -8.14
C GLN A 322 16.65 -10.92 -7.49
N THR A 323 17.93 -10.87 -7.85
CA THR A 323 18.98 -11.70 -7.23
C THR A 323 19.13 -11.40 -5.75
N PHE A 324 19.14 -10.13 -5.34
CA PHE A 324 19.25 -9.78 -3.92
C PHE A 324 17.98 -10.10 -3.12
N MET A 325 16.80 -9.90 -3.71
CA MET A 325 15.52 -10.25 -3.09
C MET A 325 15.42 -11.77 -2.83
N SER A 326 15.77 -12.61 -3.82
CA SER A 326 15.76 -14.08 -3.65
C SER A 326 16.69 -14.58 -2.54
N ARG A 327 17.76 -13.82 -2.25
CA ARG A 327 18.71 -14.07 -1.16
C ARG A 327 18.37 -13.32 0.13
N ARG A 328 17.20 -12.68 0.19
CA ARG A 328 16.72 -11.85 1.31
C ARG A 328 17.74 -10.79 1.75
N TRP A 329 18.41 -10.17 0.79
CA TRP A 329 19.40 -9.11 1.02
C TRP A 329 20.54 -9.53 1.98
N SER A 330 20.96 -10.80 1.94
CA SER A 330 22.06 -11.29 2.78
C SER A 330 23.37 -10.52 2.56
N ASN A 331 24.15 -10.37 3.63
CA ASN A 331 25.38 -9.56 3.62
C ASN A 331 26.52 -10.15 2.79
N SER A 332 26.53 -11.47 2.55
CA SER A 332 27.54 -12.11 1.71
C SER A 332 27.30 -11.77 0.23
N ASN A 333 28.18 -10.92 -0.33
CA ASN A 333 28.10 -10.42 -1.71
C ASN A 333 26.87 -9.55 -2.02
N GLY A 334 26.42 -8.74 -1.06
CA GLY A 334 25.35 -7.75 -1.26
C GLY A 334 25.77 -6.55 -2.12
N PRO A 335 24.84 -5.61 -2.40
CA PRO A 335 25.14 -4.45 -3.23
C PRO A 335 26.08 -3.46 -2.54
N ILE A 336 26.81 -2.69 -3.35
CA ILE A 336 27.70 -1.64 -2.87
C ILE A 336 26.87 -0.40 -2.50
N TRP A 337 26.62 -0.24 -1.22
CA TRP A 337 25.88 0.88 -0.64
C TRP A 337 26.79 2.10 -0.44
N ARG A 338 26.38 3.26 -0.98
CA ARG A 338 27.03 4.55 -0.72
C ARG A 338 26.25 5.31 0.34
N LYS A 339 26.95 5.95 1.27
CA LYS A 339 26.31 6.74 2.32
C LYS A 339 25.67 7.99 1.72
N LEU A 340 24.34 8.10 1.84
CA LEU A 340 23.56 9.25 1.40
C LEU A 340 23.33 10.23 2.57
N LEU A 341 22.99 9.70 3.75
CA LEU A 341 22.83 10.45 4.99
C LEU A 341 23.67 9.78 6.09
N PRO A 342 24.72 10.44 6.63
CA PRO A 342 25.47 9.93 7.77
C PRO A 342 24.59 9.81 9.03
N PRO A 343 25.02 9.08 10.07
CA PRO A 343 24.26 8.95 11.33
C PRO A 343 23.76 10.29 11.87
N GLN A 344 22.43 10.40 11.97
CA GLN A 344 21.72 11.55 12.54
C GLN A 344 20.96 11.13 13.79
N LYS A 345 21.06 11.95 14.84
CA LYS A 345 20.25 11.79 16.06
C LYS A 345 18.79 12.13 15.75
N LEU A 346 17.87 11.28 16.19
CA LEU A 346 16.43 11.53 16.05
C LEU A 346 15.81 12.06 17.34
N LYS A 347 14.64 12.67 17.19
CA LYS A 347 13.77 13.19 18.25
C LYS A 347 12.43 12.44 18.22
N PRO A 348 11.73 12.33 19.36
CA PRO A 348 10.40 11.75 19.42
C PRO A 348 9.39 12.63 18.70
N HIS A 349 8.46 12.01 17.97
CA HIS A 349 7.30 12.72 17.39
C HIS A 349 7.71 13.98 16.59
N TYR A 350 8.68 13.84 15.70
CA TYR A 350 9.35 14.99 15.07
C TYR A 350 9.64 14.76 13.59
N ARG A 351 9.60 15.84 12.80
CA ARG A 351 9.97 15.87 11.38
C ARG A 351 11.40 16.34 11.23
N HIS A 352 12.26 15.46 10.74
CA HIS A 352 13.68 15.73 10.52
C HIS A 352 13.91 16.02 9.04
N PHE A 353 14.40 17.22 8.74
CA PHE A 353 14.69 17.63 7.36
C PHE A 353 16.19 17.76 7.17
N TYR A 354 16.69 17.17 6.10
CA TYR A 354 18.10 17.19 5.72
C TYR A 354 18.25 17.65 4.27
N SER A 355 19.20 18.54 4.02
CA SER A 355 19.52 19.12 2.71
C SER A 355 20.94 19.69 2.71
N GLY A 356 21.44 20.08 1.53
CA GLY A 356 22.79 20.66 1.40
C GLY A 356 23.87 19.68 1.85
N ASP A 357 24.85 20.15 2.61
CA ASP A 357 26.03 19.36 3.02
C ASP A 357 25.69 18.15 3.91
N SER A 358 24.49 18.10 4.49
CA SER A 358 24.04 16.93 5.25
C SER A 358 23.70 15.73 4.36
N VAL A 359 23.34 15.97 3.09
CA VAL A 359 23.02 14.95 2.09
C VAL A 359 24.22 14.77 1.18
N LEU A 360 24.91 13.64 1.33
CA LEU A 360 26.12 13.35 0.57
C LEU A 360 25.79 13.07 -0.90
N LYS A 361 26.60 13.60 -1.81
CA LYS A 361 26.42 13.41 -3.26
C LYS A 361 26.67 11.96 -3.65
N CYS A 362 25.59 11.24 -3.93
CA CYS A 362 25.63 9.87 -4.46
C CYS A 362 25.44 9.79 -5.98
N GLY A 363 25.19 10.91 -6.68
CA GLY A 363 24.76 10.87 -8.08
C GLY A 363 23.40 10.19 -8.25
N SER A 364 23.15 9.59 -9.41
CA SER A 364 21.90 8.87 -9.68
C SER A 364 21.82 7.57 -8.89
N VAL A 365 20.62 7.26 -8.37
CA VAL A 365 20.35 6.07 -7.57
C VAL A 365 18.99 5.48 -7.93
N THR A 366 18.82 4.16 -7.75
CA THR A 366 17.53 3.47 -7.91
C THR A 366 17.00 2.90 -6.60
N HIS A 367 17.86 2.73 -5.60
CA HIS A 367 17.49 2.13 -4.32
C HIS A 367 18.07 2.91 -3.16
N VAL A 368 17.33 2.92 -2.05
CA VAL A 368 17.82 3.39 -0.76
C VAL A 368 17.64 2.32 0.31
N ARG A 369 18.55 2.32 1.29
CA ARG A 369 18.46 1.54 2.52
C ARG A 369 18.42 2.51 3.69
N VAL A 370 17.31 2.51 4.42
CA VAL A 370 17.19 3.23 5.69
C VAL A 370 17.65 2.29 6.79
N LEU A 371 18.55 2.78 7.64
CA LEU A 371 19.02 2.06 8.83
C LEU A 371 18.64 2.86 10.06
N ILE A 372 18.05 2.19 11.05
CA ILE A 372 17.68 2.76 12.35
C ILE A 372 18.46 2.02 13.45
N ALA A 373 18.86 2.76 14.49
CA ALA A 373 19.63 2.21 15.60
C ALA A 373 19.07 2.63 16.97
N PRO A 374 19.08 1.73 17.97
CA PRO A 374 19.23 0.28 17.81
C PRO A 374 18.02 -0.34 17.08
N ASP A 375 16.83 0.16 17.39
CA ASP A 375 15.51 -0.32 17.01
C ASP A 375 14.51 0.83 17.17
N GLY A 376 13.25 0.64 16.80
CA GLY A 376 12.16 1.59 17.07
C GLY A 376 11.28 1.83 15.85
N GLY A 377 10.55 2.95 15.89
CA GLY A 377 9.53 3.26 14.89
C GLY A 377 9.74 4.55 14.09
N VAL A 378 9.50 4.46 12.79
CA VAL A 378 9.53 5.58 11.84
C VAL A 378 8.17 5.68 11.14
N SER A 379 7.61 6.88 11.08
CA SER A 379 6.31 7.13 10.47
C SER A 379 6.41 7.33 8.96
N ARG A 380 7.30 8.21 8.49
CA ARG A 380 7.45 8.52 7.05
C ARG A 380 8.90 8.73 6.64
N LEU A 381 9.15 8.42 5.37
CA LEU A 381 10.35 8.73 4.62
C LEU A 381 9.96 9.53 3.38
N ARG A 382 10.63 10.66 3.14
CA ARG A 382 10.56 11.41 1.87
C ARG A 382 11.94 11.57 1.28
N LEU A 383 12.06 11.36 -0.02
CA LEU A 383 13.31 11.51 -0.76
C LEU A 383 13.06 12.42 -1.97
N TRP A 384 13.12 13.72 -1.70
CA TRP A 384 12.92 14.74 -2.72
C TRP A 384 14.14 14.83 -3.62
N GLY A 385 13.90 14.73 -4.92
CA GLY A 385 14.97 14.69 -5.90
C GLY A 385 14.47 14.93 -7.31
N GLN A 386 15.42 14.97 -8.24
CA GLN A 386 15.15 15.14 -9.67
C GLN A 386 15.19 13.77 -10.38
N PRO A 387 14.13 13.39 -11.10
CA PRO A 387 14.16 12.20 -11.94
C PRO A 387 15.14 12.39 -13.10
N ILE A 388 15.91 11.35 -13.42
CA ILE A 388 16.84 11.33 -14.54
C ILE A 388 16.22 10.56 -15.70
N PHE A 389 15.91 11.28 -16.77
CA PHE A 389 15.48 10.71 -18.04
C PHE A 389 16.70 10.44 -18.90
N SER A 390 17.16 9.19 -18.93
CA SER A 390 18.11 8.77 -19.96
C SER A 390 17.42 8.82 -21.32
N GLY A 391 18.12 9.28 -22.37
CA GLY A 391 17.62 9.32 -23.76
C GLY A 391 17.26 7.96 -24.39
N SER A 392 17.26 6.90 -23.59
CA SER A 392 16.76 5.57 -23.87
C SER A 392 15.91 5.16 -22.67
N GLY A 393 14.68 4.72 -22.93
CA GLY A 393 13.59 4.53 -21.96
C GLY A 393 13.98 3.85 -20.65
N ASN A 394 13.22 4.17 -19.61
CA ASN A 394 13.32 3.59 -18.28
C ASN A 394 13.39 2.04 -18.38
N PRO A 395 14.42 1.36 -17.86
CA PRO A 395 14.50 -0.10 -17.92
C PRO A 395 13.36 -0.80 -17.17
N TYR A 396 12.58 -0.08 -16.35
CA TYR A 396 11.38 -0.58 -15.69
C TYR A 396 10.08 -0.37 -16.49
N THR A 397 10.12 0.29 -17.66
CA THR A 397 9.00 0.27 -18.61
C THR A 397 9.06 -1.01 -19.45
N ALA A 398 8.29 -2.01 -19.01
CA ALA A 398 7.93 -3.23 -19.73
C ALA A 398 9.10 -4.14 -20.17
N SER A 399 9.48 -5.08 -19.29
CA SER A 399 9.93 -6.38 -19.79
C SER A 399 8.73 -7.06 -20.46
N LYS A 400 8.69 -7.05 -21.79
CA LYS A 400 7.87 -8.00 -22.54
C LYS A 400 8.38 -9.40 -22.24
N LEU A 401 7.60 -10.18 -21.49
CA LEU A 401 7.49 -11.63 -21.59
C LEU A 401 6.02 -12.00 -21.46
#